data_AF-A0A7J2H7L1-F1
#
_entry.id   AF-A0A7J2H7L1-F1
#
_cell.length_a   1.000
_cell.length_b   1.000
_cell.length_c   1.000
_cell.angle_alpha   90.00
_cell.angle_beta   90.00
_cell.angle_gamma   90.00
#
_symmetry.space_group_name_H-M   'P 1'
#
loop_
_entity.id
_entity.type
_entity.pdbx_description
1 polymer ?
#
loop_
_entity_poly.entity_id
_entity_poly.type
_entity_poly.pdbx_seq_one_letter_code
_entity_poly.pdbx_strand_id
1 'polypeptide(L)'
;MFKLVYKVNPEDNVATALSDLVEGERYPVFEEGRGIVGEVEAQTPVPKWYKVSITDIREDEFVVKFGYPIGVSVVEIPSGYVVHVTNVLLSHEYDFKRLIEEGFILGEALTRIERGEVVRVGRNFKPSHPALKDLPNRTRIGIAVAPIAEGGLVRLGNMVDLPRRLGWNERYRELVRNFYRFIRAGLLDFSRLQVV
;
A
#
# COMPACT_ATOMS: atom_id res chain seq x y z
N MET A 1 1.73 -21.32 -30.22
CA MET A 1 1.93 -20.38 -29.09
C MET A 1 1.87 -21.20 -27.81
N PHE A 2 2.74 -20.96 -26.82
CA PHE A 2 2.75 -21.76 -25.59
C PHE A 2 1.51 -21.45 -24.77
N LYS A 3 0.64 -22.45 -24.56
CA LYS A 3 -0.62 -22.31 -23.82
C LYS A 3 -0.37 -22.63 -22.33
N LEU A 4 0.49 -21.83 -21.69
CA LEU A 4 0.97 -22.03 -20.32
C LEU A 4 1.23 -20.70 -19.61
N VAL A 5 1.42 -20.77 -18.30
CA VAL A 5 1.86 -19.64 -17.47
C VAL A 5 3.28 -19.89 -16.95
N TYR A 6 4.11 -18.85 -16.95
CA TYR A 6 5.54 -18.94 -16.67
C TYR A 6 5.89 -18.37 -15.29
N LYS A 7 6.34 -19.25 -14.40
CA LYS A 7 6.80 -18.98 -13.03
C LYS A 7 8.33 -18.99 -13.02
N VAL A 8 8.97 -17.95 -12.49
CA VAL A 8 10.43 -17.79 -12.60
C VAL A 8 11.14 -18.40 -11.40
N ASN A 9 10.64 -18.13 -10.20
CA ASN A 9 11.24 -18.57 -8.95
C ASN A 9 10.25 -19.44 -8.16
N PRO A 10 10.71 -20.48 -7.43
CA PRO A 10 9.86 -21.28 -6.53
C PRO A 10 8.99 -20.48 -5.54
N GLU A 11 9.46 -19.32 -5.09
CA GLU A 11 8.77 -18.43 -4.14
C GLU A 11 7.71 -17.53 -4.80
N ASP A 12 7.63 -17.51 -6.13
CA ASP A 12 6.65 -16.70 -6.85
C ASP A 12 5.22 -17.18 -6.53
N ASN A 13 4.33 -16.25 -6.20
CA ASN A 13 2.89 -16.50 -6.09
C ASN A 13 2.10 -16.00 -7.31
N VAL A 14 2.81 -15.48 -8.32
CA VAL A 14 2.25 -15.10 -9.62
C VAL A 14 3.09 -15.64 -10.77
N ALA A 15 2.45 -15.90 -11.91
CA ALA A 15 3.10 -16.31 -13.15
C ALA A 15 2.79 -15.33 -14.29
N THR A 16 3.56 -15.41 -15.38
CA THR A 16 3.33 -14.62 -16.61
C THR A 16 2.51 -15.43 -17.61
N ALA A 17 1.40 -14.90 -18.10
CA ALA A 17 0.63 -15.53 -19.17
C ALA A 17 1.41 -15.48 -20.50
N LEU A 18 1.76 -16.63 -21.09
CA LEU A 18 2.46 -16.68 -22.40
C LEU A 18 1.51 -16.71 -23.61
N SER A 19 0.21 -16.78 -23.34
CA SER A 19 -0.91 -16.59 -24.26
C SER A 19 -2.00 -15.80 -23.57
N ASP A 20 -3.02 -15.35 -24.30
CA ASP A 20 -4.25 -14.91 -23.66
C ASP A 20 -4.88 -16.10 -22.92
N LEU A 21 -5.24 -15.90 -21.65
CA LEU A 21 -5.93 -16.89 -20.83
C LEU A 21 -7.43 -16.62 -20.88
N VAL A 22 -8.20 -17.67 -21.16
CA VAL A 22 -9.66 -17.67 -21.21
C VAL A 22 -10.18 -18.13 -19.86
N GLU A 23 -11.14 -17.39 -19.31
CA GLU A 23 -11.83 -17.76 -18.07
C GLU A 23 -12.43 -19.17 -18.14
N GLY A 24 -12.27 -19.94 -17.07
CA GLY A 24 -12.69 -21.34 -16.94
C GLY A 24 -11.72 -22.36 -17.56
N GLU A 25 -10.71 -21.94 -18.32
CA GLU A 25 -9.69 -22.86 -18.85
C GLU A 25 -8.53 -23.08 -17.87
N ARG A 26 -7.94 -24.28 -17.93
CA ARG A 26 -6.74 -24.65 -17.16
C ARG A 26 -5.47 -24.51 -17.98
N TYR A 27 -4.44 -23.96 -17.34
CA TYR A 27 -3.15 -23.69 -17.95
C TYR A 27 -2.04 -24.31 -17.10
N PRO A 28 -1.12 -25.09 -17.71
CA PRO A 28 0.05 -25.61 -17.00
C PRO A 28 0.91 -24.47 -16.45
N VAL A 29 1.38 -24.63 -15.22
CA VAL A 29 2.37 -23.74 -14.58
C VAL A 29 3.76 -24.31 -14.87
N PHE A 30 4.51 -23.65 -15.74
CA PHE A 30 5.90 -23.97 -16.00
C PHE A 30 6.79 -23.15 -15.06
N GLU A 31 7.57 -23.83 -14.21
CA GLU A 31 8.58 -23.22 -13.35
C GLU A 31 9.98 -23.37 -13.96
N GLU A 32 10.71 -22.27 -14.07
CA GLU A 32 12.07 -22.26 -14.61
C GLU A 32 12.98 -23.23 -13.83
N GLY A 33 13.72 -24.07 -14.57
CA GLY A 33 14.59 -25.10 -13.99
C GLY A 33 13.88 -26.35 -13.44
N ARG A 34 12.53 -26.36 -13.32
CA ARG A 34 11.77 -27.54 -12.84
C ARG A 34 10.79 -28.13 -13.86
N GLY A 35 10.36 -27.34 -14.85
CA GLY A 35 9.36 -27.78 -15.82
C GLY A 35 7.94 -27.57 -15.31
N ILE A 36 7.00 -28.45 -15.68
CA ILE A 36 5.60 -28.34 -15.26
C ILE A 36 5.45 -28.77 -13.80
N VAL A 37 5.03 -27.84 -12.94
CA VAL A 37 4.87 -28.06 -11.49
C VAL A 37 3.41 -28.14 -11.04
N GLY A 38 2.47 -27.91 -11.96
CA GLY A 38 1.04 -27.93 -11.69
C GLY A 38 0.24 -27.24 -12.79
N GLU A 39 -0.97 -26.83 -12.44
CA GLU A 39 -1.88 -26.08 -13.32
C GLU A 39 -2.64 -25.02 -12.52
N VAL A 40 -3.10 -23.99 -13.23
CA VAL A 40 -3.99 -22.95 -12.69
C VAL A 40 -5.20 -22.81 -13.60
N GLU A 41 -6.39 -22.71 -13.01
CA GLU A 41 -7.62 -22.40 -13.72
C GLU A 41 -7.79 -20.88 -13.76
N ALA A 42 -7.89 -20.29 -14.95
CA ALA A 42 -8.09 -18.85 -15.07
C ALA A 42 -9.51 -18.50 -14.61
N GLN A 43 -9.64 -17.67 -13.57
CA GLN A 43 -10.92 -17.20 -13.04
C GLN A 43 -11.35 -15.86 -13.65
N THR A 44 -10.47 -15.26 -14.45
CA THR A 44 -10.73 -14.04 -15.22
C THR A 44 -10.01 -14.14 -16.57
N PRO A 45 -10.43 -13.38 -17.60
CA PRO A 45 -9.60 -13.21 -18.78
C PRO A 45 -8.26 -12.55 -18.42
N VAL A 46 -7.14 -13.17 -18.81
CA VAL A 46 -5.79 -12.62 -18.57
C VAL A 46 -5.10 -12.37 -19.91
N PRO A 47 -4.81 -11.11 -20.27
CA PRO A 47 -4.10 -10.84 -21.50
C PRO A 47 -2.70 -11.47 -21.53
N LYS A 48 -2.21 -11.77 -22.71
CA LYS A 48 -0.82 -12.20 -22.91
C LYS A 48 0.14 -11.19 -22.25
N TRP A 49 1.17 -11.73 -21.58
CA TRP A 49 2.20 -11.01 -20.82
C TRP A 49 1.76 -10.40 -19.49
N TYR A 50 0.48 -10.51 -19.13
CA TYR A 50 0.02 -10.07 -17.82
C TYR A 50 0.34 -11.12 -16.76
N LYS A 51 0.24 -10.70 -15.50
CA LYS A 51 0.43 -11.59 -14.36
C LYS A 51 -0.90 -12.26 -14.01
N VAL A 52 -0.83 -13.52 -13.63
CA VAL A 52 -1.93 -14.29 -13.05
C VAL A 52 -1.47 -14.85 -11.71
N SER A 53 -2.33 -14.80 -10.69
CA SER A 53 -2.06 -15.46 -9.41
C SER A 53 -2.06 -16.98 -9.60
N ILE A 54 -1.08 -17.66 -9.01
CA ILE A 54 -0.97 -19.13 -9.06
C ILE A 54 -1.20 -19.78 -7.68
N THR A 55 -1.39 -18.94 -6.67
CA THR A 55 -1.91 -19.28 -5.34
C THR A 55 -2.92 -18.21 -4.95
N ASP A 56 -3.68 -18.44 -3.89
CA ASP A 56 -4.43 -17.34 -3.28
C ASP A 56 -3.44 -16.33 -2.68
N ILE A 57 -3.72 -15.05 -2.87
CA ILE A 57 -2.99 -13.93 -2.28
C ILE A 57 -4.02 -13.13 -1.48
N ARG A 58 -3.95 -13.18 -0.16
CA ARG A 58 -4.91 -12.43 0.67
C ARG A 58 -4.65 -10.95 0.53
N GLU A 59 -5.63 -10.14 0.95
CA GLU A 59 -5.43 -8.70 1.15
C GLU A 59 -4.22 -8.45 2.07
N ASP A 60 -3.42 -7.42 1.75
CA ASP A 60 -2.15 -7.08 2.41
C ASP A 60 -1.01 -8.10 2.30
N GLU A 61 -1.17 -9.19 1.54
CA GLU A 61 -0.07 -10.09 1.26
C GLU A 61 0.83 -9.58 0.12
N PHE A 62 2.11 -9.95 0.19
CA PHE A 62 3.05 -9.61 -0.86
C PHE A 62 2.70 -10.32 -2.17
N VAL A 63 2.74 -9.57 -3.26
CA VAL A 63 2.81 -10.13 -4.60
C VAL A 63 4.27 -10.35 -4.92
N VAL A 64 4.68 -11.62 -5.08
CA VAL A 64 6.08 -12.04 -5.23
C VAL A 64 6.32 -12.53 -6.66
N LYS A 65 7.31 -11.92 -7.32
CA LYS A 65 7.76 -12.34 -8.65
C LYS A 65 9.29 -12.24 -8.75
N PHE A 66 9.92 -13.18 -9.44
CA PHE A 66 11.37 -13.31 -9.51
C PHE A 66 12.03 -13.61 -8.14
N GLY A 67 11.26 -14.11 -7.17
CA GLY A 67 11.70 -14.27 -5.77
C GLY A 67 11.75 -12.96 -4.97
N TYR A 68 11.15 -11.88 -5.46
CA TYR A 68 11.11 -10.60 -4.75
C TYR A 68 9.68 -10.06 -4.62
N PRO A 69 9.33 -9.39 -3.51
CA PRO A 69 8.10 -8.62 -3.41
C PRO A 69 8.09 -7.50 -4.46
N ILE A 70 7.11 -7.53 -5.36
CA ILE A 70 6.91 -6.50 -6.39
C ILE A 70 5.76 -5.54 -6.04
N GLY A 71 5.06 -5.80 -4.95
CA GLY A 71 3.97 -4.98 -4.43
C GLY A 71 3.19 -5.71 -3.35
N VAL A 72 2.14 -5.06 -2.87
CA VAL A 72 1.20 -5.59 -1.87
C VAL A 72 -0.20 -5.63 -2.50
N SER A 73 -0.94 -6.71 -2.31
CA SER A 73 -2.33 -6.81 -2.76
C SER A 73 -3.19 -5.81 -1.98
N VAL A 74 -4.08 -5.09 -2.67
CA VAL A 74 -5.01 -4.14 -2.02
C VAL A 74 -6.39 -4.73 -1.74
N VAL A 75 -6.58 -5.97 -2.17
CA VAL A 75 -7.77 -6.80 -2.03
C VAL A 75 -7.31 -8.26 -2.08
N GLU A 76 -8.16 -9.19 -1.64
CA GLU A 76 -7.93 -10.61 -1.91
C GLU A 76 -7.87 -10.88 -3.42
N ILE A 77 -6.88 -11.67 -3.85
CA ILE A 77 -6.68 -12.12 -5.22
C ILE A 77 -6.62 -13.65 -5.19
N PRO A 78 -7.75 -14.35 -5.42
CA PRO A 78 -7.77 -15.81 -5.50
C PRO A 78 -6.86 -16.32 -6.63
N SER A 79 -6.43 -17.58 -6.56
CA SER A 79 -5.67 -18.23 -7.64
C SER A 79 -6.43 -18.14 -8.98
N GLY A 80 -5.71 -17.85 -10.07
CA GLY A 80 -6.28 -17.73 -11.41
C GLY A 80 -6.79 -16.34 -11.80
N TYR A 81 -6.71 -15.35 -10.92
CA TYR A 81 -7.11 -13.97 -11.20
C TYR A 81 -5.98 -13.16 -11.84
N VAL A 82 -6.34 -12.18 -12.67
CA VAL A 82 -5.38 -11.20 -13.21
C VAL A 82 -4.77 -10.36 -12.09
N VAL A 83 -3.44 -10.24 -12.09
CA VAL A 83 -2.67 -9.42 -11.16
C VAL A 83 -2.13 -8.19 -11.90
N HIS A 84 -2.61 -7.01 -11.53
CA HIS A 84 -2.37 -5.76 -12.25
C HIS A 84 -2.26 -4.57 -11.29
N VAL A 85 -1.89 -3.38 -11.79
CA VAL A 85 -1.78 -2.16 -10.95
C VAL A 85 -3.13 -1.75 -10.31
N THR A 86 -4.24 -2.33 -10.77
CA THR A 86 -5.57 -2.11 -10.22
C THR A 86 -5.82 -2.84 -8.91
N ASN A 87 -5.12 -3.96 -8.65
CA ASN A 87 -5.24 -4.76 -7.43
C ASN A 87 -3.90 -4.96 -6.69
N VAL A 88 -2.84 -4.30 -7.15
CA VAL A 88 -1.52 -4.31 -6.50
C VAL A 88 -1.01 -2.89 -6.32
N LEU A 89 -0.64 -2.55 -5.09
CA LEU A 89 0.11 -1.35 -4.77
C LEU A 89 1.61 -1.63 -4.99
N LEU A 90 2.18 -1.03 -6.03
CA LEU A 90 3.62 -1.10 -6.29
C LEU A 90 4.35 -0.28 -5.21
N SER A 91 5.15 -0.94 -4.38
CA SER A 91 5.95 -0.26 -3.36
C SER A 91 7.22 -1.04 -3.07
N HIS A 92 8.36 -0.34 -3.16
CA HIS A 92 9.68 -0.79 -2.68
C HIS A 92 10.10 -0.04 -1.40
N GLU A 93 9.27 0.88 -0.89
CA GLU A 93 9.64 1.78 0.23
C GLU A 93 8.64 1.77 1.41
N TYR A 94 7.46 1.18 1.25
CA TYR A 94 6.43 1.20 2.28
C TYR A 94 6.30 -0.16 2.96
N ASP A 95 6.90 -0.27 4.13
CA ASP A 95 6.56 -1.28 5.13
C ASP A 95 5.18 -0.91 5.71
N PHE A 96 4.14 -1.41 5.05
CA PHE A 96 2.75 -1.17 5.43
C PHE A 96 2.46 -1.64 6.86
N LYS A 97 3.09 -2.75 7.28
CA LYS A 97 2.96 -3.29 8.63
C LYS A 97 3.50 -2.30 9.65
N ARG A 98 4.67 -1.70 9.39
CA ARG A 98 5.23 -0.64 10.23
C ARG A 98 4.38 0.62 10.27
N LEU A 99 3.76 1.03 9.14
CA LEU A 99 2.84 2.18 9.09
C LEU A 99 1.58 1.99 9.95
N ILE A 100 1.05 0.75 9.97
CA ILE A 100 -0.10 0.38 10.81
C ILE A 100 0.31 0.22 12.28
N GLU A 101 1.43 -0.47 12.55
CA GLU A 101 1.96 -0.68 13.92
C GLU A 101 2.30 0.66 14.59
N GLU A 102 2.88 1.60 13.85
CA GLU A 102 3.12 2.98 14.31
C GLU A 102 1.87 3.87 14.16
N GLY A 103 0.70 3.34 13.78
CA GLY A 103 -0.60 4.02 13.83
C GLY A 103 -0.70 5.32 13.02
N PHE A 104 0.04 5.45 11.91
CA PHE A 104 0.21 6.71 11.17
C PHE A 104 0.62 7.89 12.06
N ILE A 105 1.39 7.61 13.12
CA ILE A 105 1.98 8.63 13.98
C ILE A 105 3.02 9.39 13.16
N LEU A 106 2.81 10.70 13.05
CA LEU A 106 3.70 11.58 12.31
C LEU A 106 4.82 12.12 13.21
N GLY A 107 4.56 12.18 14.51
CA GLY A 107 5.42 12.79 15.51
C GLY A 107 4.66 13.21 16.76
N GLU A 108 5.26 14.13 17.50
CA GLU A 108 4.79 14.56 18.81
C GLU A 108 4.46 16.05 18.81
N ALA A 109 3.42 16.45 19.52
CA ALA A 109 3.04 17.83 19.72
C ALA A 109 4.00 18.50 20.72
N LEU A 110 4.73 19.53 20.25
CA LEU A 110 5.64 20.33 21.10
C LEU A 110 4.89 21.30 22.00
N THR A 111 3.68 21.67 21.58
CA THR A 111 2.76 22.54 22.33
C THR A 111 1.36 21.96 22.17
N ARG A 112 0.42 22.37 23.02
CA ARG A 112 -0.99 22.12 22.74
C ARG A 112 -1.37 22.69 21.37
N ILE A 113 -2.11 21.91 20.59
CA ILE A 113 -2.58 22.29 19.25
C ILE A 113 -4.09 22.30 19.29
N GLU A 114 -4.71 23.42 18.93
CA GLU A 114 -6.17 23.54 18.93
C GLU A 114 -6.77 23.10 17.59
N ARG A 115 -8.06 22.70 17.61
CA ARG A 115 -8.81 22.45 16.38
C ARG A 115 -8.79 23.68 15.48
N GLY A 116 -8.49 23.49 14.20
CA GLY A 116 -8.39 24.56 13.21
C GLY A 116 -7.01 25.22 13.14
N GLU A 117 -6.09 24.88 14.04
CA GLU A 117 -4.74 25.42 14.02
C GLU A 117 -3.90 24.80 12.90
N VAL A 118 -3.03 25.61 12.29
CA VAL A 118 -2.05 25.14 11.31
C VAL A 118 -0.88 24.47 12.03
N VAL A 119 -0.72 23.17 11.83
CA VAL A 119 0.38 22.39 12.41
C VAL A 119 1.66 22.63 11.63
N ARG A 120 2.74 22.98 12.34
CA ARG A 120 4.04 23.31 11.75
C ARG A 120 5.20 22.57 12.40
N VAL A 121 6.10 22.08 11.54
CA VAL A 121 7.37 21.46 11.93
C VAL A 121 8.20 22.41 12.77
N GLY A 122 8.69 21.93 13.91
CA GLY A 122 9.56 22.66 14.83
C GLY A 122 8.89 23.80 15.61
N ARG A 123 7.58 24.02 15.42
CA ARG A 123 6.80 25.00 16.20
C ARG A 123 5.75 24.32 17.07
N ASN A 124 4.82 23.63 16.43
CA ASN A 124 3.73 22.91 17.10
C ASN A 124 4.05 21.42 17.22
N PHE A 125 4.95 20.92 16.37
CA PHE A 125 5.10 19.50 16.07
C PHE A 125 6.56 19.14 15.80
N LYS A 126 7.02 18.04 16.40
CA LYS A 126 8.31 17.41 16.13
C LYS A 126 8.10 16.14 15.30
N PRO A 127 8.58 16.08 14.04
CA PRO A 127 8.42 14.90 13.20
C PRO A 127 9.22 13.71 13.74
N SER A 128 8.60 12.54 13.75
CA SER A 128 9.26 11.24 13.93
C SER A 128 9.16 10.37 12.67
N HIS A 129 8.11 10.57 11.85
CA HIS A 129 7.86 9.75 10.68
C HIS A 129 8.89 9.99 9.56
N PRO A 130 9.43 8.92 8.91
CA PRO A 130 10.45 9.04 7.87
C PRO A 130 10.11 10.01 6.73
N ALA A 131 8.86 9.99 6.27
CA ALA A 131 8.37 10.90 5.21
C ALA A 131 8.46 12.40 5.57
N LEU A 132 8.65 12.74 6.85
CA LEU A 132 8.69 14.11 7.37
C LEU A 132 10.06 14.50 7.95
N LYS A 133 11.02 13.57 8.01
CA LYS A 133 12.30 13.74 8.73
C LYS A 133 13.14 14.90 8.22
N ASP A 134 13.11 15.15 6.91
CA ASP A 134 13.97 16.14 6.25
C ASP A 134 13.25 17.48 5.99
N LEU A 135 12.09 17.71 6.60
CA LEU A 135 11.33 18.92 6.33
C LEU A 135 11.95 20.15 6.99
N PRO A 136 11.99 21.30 6.28
CA PRO A 136 12.40 22.55 6.88
C PRO A 136 11.54 22.94 8.08
N ASN A 137 12.14 23.63 9.05
CA ASN A 137 11.39 24.24 10.15
C ASN A 137 10.31 25.19 9.62
N ARG A 138 9.19 25.26 10.35
CA ARG A 138 7.98 26.05 10.06
C ARG A 138 7.17 25.59 8.85
N THR A 139 7.57 24.49 8.18
CA THR A 139 6.78 23.84 7.13
C THR A 139 5.39 23.50 7.66
N ARG A 140 4.35 23.87 6.91
CA ARG A 140 2.96 23.53 7.22
C ARG A 140 2.71 22.08 6.82
N ILE A 141 2.21 21.25 7.73
CA ILE A 141 1.89 19.86 7.42
C ILE A 141 0.37 19.61 7.37
N GLY A 142 -0.44 20.48 7.96
CA GLY A 142 -1.89 20.36 7.87
C GLY A 142 -2.61 21.31 8.82
N ILE A 143 -3.93 21.18 8.86
CA ILE A 143 -4.78 21.79 9.89
C ILE A 143 -5.26 20.70 10.83
N ALA A 144 -5.13 20.92 12.13
CA ALA A 144 -5.62 19.99 13.14
C ALA A 144 -7.16 19.93 13.10
N VAL A 145 -7.73 18.74 12.94
CA VAL A 145 -9.20 18.53 12.98
C VAL A 145 -9.71 18.18 14.38
N ALA A 146 -8.83 17.99 15.34
CA ALA A 146 -9.14 17.78 16.75
C ALA A 146 -8.04 18.41 17.62
N PRO A 147 -8.34 18.82 18.86
CA PRO A 147 -7.30 19.28 19.77
C PRO A 147 -6.31 18.16 20.09
N ILE A 148 -5.03 18.50 20.16
CA ILE A 148 -3.93 17.59 20.51
C ILE A 148 -3.22 18.20 21.72
N ALA A 149 -3.12 17.42 22.80
CA ALA A 149 -2.42 17.85 24.01
C ALA A 149 -0.91 18.03 23.73
N GLU A 150 -0.25 18.88 24.51
CA GLU A 150 1.21 18.95 24.54
C GLU A 150 1.80 17.60 24.96
N GLY A 151 2.85 17.15 24.29
CA GLY A 151 3.40 15.79 24.42
C GLY A 151 2.52 14.70 23.79
N GLY A 152 1.37 15.06 23.23
CA GLY A 152 0.46 14.14 22.57
C GLY A 152 0.96 13.69 21.20
N LEU A 153 0.54 12.50 20.77
CA LEU A 153 0.84 11.96 19.45
C LEU A 153 0.04 12.70 18.37
N VAL A 154 0.75 13.21 17.35
CA VAL A 154 0.13 13.78 16.15
C VAL A 154 0.01 12.69 15.11
N ARG A 155 -1.22 12.25 14.83
CA ARG A 155 -1.52 11.23 13.81
C ARG A 155 -2.00 11.88 12.52
N LEU A 156 -1.81 11.18 11.40
CA LEU A 156 -2.31 11.62 10.10
C LEU A 156 -3.82 11.88 10.09
N GLY A 157 -4.59 11.01 10.76
CA GLY A 157 -6.05 11.20 10.93
C GLY A 157 -6.44 12.42 11.78
N ASN A 158 -5.50 13.03 12.51
CA ASN A 158 -5.76 14.28 13.24
C ASN A 158 -5.62 15.52 12.37
N MET A 159 -5.30 15.39 11.07
CA MET A 159 -5.02 16.52 10.20
C MET A 159 -5.75 16.43 8.86
N VAL A 160 -6.02 17.58 8.26
CA VAL A 160 -6.49 17.71 6.87
C VAL A 160 -5.51 18.51 6.03
N ASP A 161 -5.36 18.11 4.76
CA ASP A 161 -4.52 18.80 3.78
C ASP A 161 -5.19 20.13 3.33
N LEU A 162 -4.37 21.16 3.13
CA LEU A 162 -4.84 22.46 2.64
C LEU A 162 -4.96 22.43 1.10
N PRO A 163 -6.05 22.95 0.52
CA PRO A 163 -6.21 23.01 -0.93
C PRO A 163 -5.07 23.79 -1.61
N ARG A 164 -4.52 23.15 -2.66
CA ARG A 164 -3.59 23.53 -3.76
C ARG A 164 -2.93 24.92 -3.88
N ARG A 165 -3.40 25.98 -3.22
CA ARG A 165 -2.94 27.37 -3.45
C ARG A 165 -1.65 27.76 -2.71
N LEU A 166 -1.16 26.96 -1.77
CA LEU A 166 -0.05 27.37 -0.87
C LEU A 166 1.27 26.57 -0.96
N GLY A 167 1.37 25.46 -1.71
CA GLY A 167 2.56 24.57 -1.71
C GLY A 167 2.96 24.04 -0.30
N TRP A 168 3.82 23.05 -0.08
CA TRP A 168 4.28 21.87 -0.85
C TRP A 168 4.86 20.87 0.18
N ASN A 169 4.58 19.57 0.01
CA ASN A 169 5.35 18.42 0.53
C ASN A 169 4.81 17.17 -0.20
N GLU A 170 5.52 16.74 -1.25
CA GLU A 170 5.09 15.61 -2.08
C GLU A 170 5.05 14.29 -1.30
N ARG A 171 6.04 14.05 -0.43
CA ARG A 171 6.12 12.84 0.41
C ARG A 171 4.93 12.75 1.38
N TYR A 172 4.59 13.84 2.05
CA TYR A 172 3.41 13.88 2.92
C TYR A 172 2.10 13.73 2.13
N ARG A 173 1.99 14.34 0.95
CA ARG A 173 0.78 14.20 0.11
C ARG A 173 0.60 12.79 -0.40
N GLU A 174 1.69 12.13 -0.75
CA GLU A 174 1.69 10.73 -1.11
C GLU A 174 1.28 9.86 0.09
N LEU A 175 1.81 10.14 1.29
CA LEU A 175 1.39 9.49 2.54
C LEU A 175 -0.12 9.68 2.82
N VAL A 176 -0.65 10.90 2.70
CA VAL A 176 -2.10 11.21 2.83
C VAL A 176 -2.91 10.47 1.77
N ARG A 177 -2.46 10.47 0.51
CA ARG A 177 -3.15 9.79 -0.60
C ARG A 177 -3.22 8.28 -0.35
N ASN A 178 -2.13 7.69 0.13
CA ASN A 178 -2.05 6.28 0.46
C ASN A 178 -2.97 5.96 1.65
N PHE A 179 -2.96 6.77 2.72
CA PHE A 179 -3.88 6.65 3.84
C PHE A 179 -5.35 6.60 3.40
N TYR A 180 -5.80 7.54 2.57
CA TYR A 180 -7.18 7.52 2.05
C TYR A 180 -7.45 6.40 1.03
N ARG A 181 -6.42 5.90 0.34
CA ARG A 181 -6.56 4.70 -0.50
C ARG A 181 -6.82 3.48 0.37
N PHE A 182 -6.08 3.33 1.48
CA PHE A 182 -6.28 2.25 2.44
C PHE A 182 -7.68 2.29 3.07
N ILE A 183 -8.15 3.47 3.52
CA ILE A 183 -9.53 3.62 4.01
C ILE A 183 -10.56 3.15 2.97
N ARG A 184 -10.41 3.59 1.71
CA ARG A 184 -11.38 3.27 0.64
C ARG A 184 -11.33 1.82 0.18
N ALA A 185 -10.18 1.17 0.33
CA ALA A 185 -10.02 -0.25 0.04
C ALA A 185 -10.62 -1.14 1.16
N GLY A 186 -10.90 -0.58 2.35
CA GLY A 186 -11.35 -1.36 3.51
C GLY A 186 -10.21 -1.82 4.43
N LEU A 187 -8.97 -1.56 4.01
CA LEU A 187 -7.71 -1.91 4.68
C LEU A 187 -7.48 -1.22 6.04
N LEU A 188 -8.18 -0.13 6.30
CA LEU A 188 -8.12 0.61 7.55
C LEU A 188 -9.53 1.03 7.98
N ASP A 189 -9.92 0.62 9.18
CA ASP A 189 -11.16 1.05 9.82
C ASP A 189 -10.87 1.78 11.14
N PHE A 190 -11.31 3.03 11.22
CA PHE A 190 -11.16 3.88 12.41
C PHE A 190 -12.29 3.69 13.43
N SER A 191 -13.29 2.84 13.14
CA SER A 191 -14.42 2.58 14.03
C SER A 191 -14.04 1.83 15.32
N ARG A 192 -12.84 1.21 15.38
CA ARG A 192 -12.40 0.36 16.52
C ARG A 192 -11.20 0.88 17.31
N LEU A 193 -10.69 2.07 17.04
CA LEU A 193 -9.64 2.66 17.89
C LEU A 193 -10.28 3.31 19.10
N GLN A 194 -10.60 2.51 20.13
CA GLN A 194 -10.72 3.05 21.47
C GLN A 194 -9.33 3.56 21.87
N VAL A 195 -9.20 4.88 21.88
CA VAL A 195 -8.07 5.55 22.50
C VAL A 195 -8.17 5.27 24.00
N VAL A 196 -7.36 4.34 24.49
CA VAL A 196 -7.01 4.25 25.92
C VAL A 196 -5.85 5.19 26.17
#